data_AF-A0A2T2PSY6-F1
#
_entry.id   AF-A0A2T2PSY6-F1
#
_cell.length_a   1.000
_cell.length_b   1.000
_cell.length_c   1.000
_cell.angle_alpha   90.00
_cell.angle_beta   90.00
_cell.angle_gamma   90.00
#
_symmetry.space_group_name_H-M   'P 1'
#
loop_
_entity.id
_entity.type
_entity.pdbx_description
1 polymer ?
#
loop_
_entity_poly.entity_id
_entity_poly.type
_entity_poly.pdbx_seq_one_letter_code
_entity_poly.pdbx_strand_id
1 'polypeptide(L)'
;MFETAGKNYGLRLAGAAHALVVACIVGAGSVGTSGVARAADCQNTPEGRVCKVQQPITAGTRVEIDRQRDLGLVTVNGGCSGTLITQFLVLTARHCVTHNSQVDGTIRNPADVTVTAAWAPSVTARVYRLQDFKKNTAHNDIILLRLGFPNFGQVNAQRVYATSVRSGSSVKLSGQLKETDTVTQYGQGYSTFASGTFGTPSAKPATGLGTFRSAQFSPTSITDTSYDLKMNGSAQSGHGGDSGGPSWVTVNGFNEGIAGVQSTCRRTGNIAGTPASQERDWQWATGISSCQYVSTGPYLAEIADAKREVPPDYTGLCKEHAARQYARVTEARRLSCPFLTASGGWNKSEAAFEKTCLDFGDGAANTSKENERGLQANLDSCKSTGSAGKAGTESTAEAPIEKGAMTARAAEVLVEPGTNRGGSDYRNFEVGNADLRDQPELNCQAACQKDGQCKAWTYVKPGVQGPKAHCWLKTAVPAAQANNCCVSGVMTGVEPGINRAGSDYRNFEIGSTTPQPDMSCRAACQKDAQCKAWTLVKPGVQGPNGRCWLKTAVPVASVNNCCTSGSR
;
A
#
# COMPACT_ATOMS: atom_id res chain seq x y z
N MET A 1 -22.74 -61.51 -20.85
CA MET A 1 -23.17 -62.79 -20.26
C MET A 1 -24.49 -62.56 -19.54
N PHE A 2 -25.44 -63.46 -19.81
CA PHE A 2 -26.77 -63.70 -19.24
C PHE A 2 -27.96 -62.78 -19.58
N GLU A 3 -28.94 -63.45 -20.21
CA GLU A 3 -30.34 -63.12 -20.48
C GLU A 3 -31.21 -63.10 -19.21
N THR A 4 -32.36 -62.42 -19.29
CA THR A 4 -33.73 -62.91 -18.98
C THR A 4 -34.70 -61.72 -19.17
N ALA A 5 -35.55 -61.68 -20.20
CA ALA A 5 -36.87 -62.33 -20.36
C ALA A 5 -38.02 -61.72 -19.50
N GLY A 6 -38.89 -60.95 -20.17
CA GLY A 6 -40.35 -61.08 -20.04
C GLY A 6 -41.10 -60.18 -19.04
N LYS A 7 -41.85 -59.20 -19.55
CA LYS A 7 -43.34 -59.18 -19.62
C LYS A 7 -43.89 -57.74 -19.79
N ASN A 8 -44.74 -57.58 -20.80
CA ASN A 8 -45.57 -56.41 -21.07
C ASN A 8 -46.75 -56.34 -20.10
N TYR A 9 -47.11 -55.14 -19.64
CA TYR A 9 -48.49 -54.82 -19.23
C TYR A 9 -48.87 -53.37 -19.57
N GLY A 10 -49.71 -53.24 -20.60
CA GLY A 10 -51.01 -52.57 -20.53
C GLY A 10 -51.09 -51.07 -20.23
N LEU A 11 -51.08 -50.27 -21.30
CA LEU A 11 -51.59 -48.90 -21.35
C LEU A 11 -53.11 -48.87 -21.05
N ARG A 12 -53.56 -48.03 -20.11
CA ARG A 12 -54.95 -47.54 -20.05
C ARG A 12 -54.94 -46.05 -19.72
N LEU A 13 -55.25 -45.25 -20.74
CA LEU A 13 -55.68 -43.85 -20.64
C LEU A 13 -57.18 -43.83 -20.36
N ALA A 14 -57.60 -43.11 -19.32
CA ALA A 14 -58.95 -42.58 -19.17
C ALA A 14 -58.81 -41.16 -18.60
N GLY A 15 -59.35 -40.18 -19.32
CA GLY A 15 -59.13 -38.75 -19.10
C GLY A 15 -60.16 -38.07 -18.19
N ALA A 16 -59.84 -36.82 -17.87
CA ALA A 16 -60.67 -35.64 -17.55
C ALA A 16 -59.80 -34.72 -16.65
N ALA A 17 -59.17 -33.67 -17.17
CA ALA A 17 -59.70 -32.33 -17.43
C ALA A 17 -59.71 -31.39 -16.20
N HIS A 18 -59.01 -30.25 -16.39
CA HIS A 18 -59.13 -28.93 -15.75
C HIS A 18 -58.21 -28.49 -14.59
N ALA A 19 -57.61 -27.32 -14.88
CA ALA A 19 -57.30 -26.17 -14.02
C ALA A 19 -55.88 -26.02 -13.43
N LEU A 20 -55.18 -25.02 -14.00
CA LEU A 20 -54.06 -24.28 -13.42
C LEU A 20 -54.36 -23.77 -12.00
N VAL A 21 -53.41 -23.95 -11.07
CA VAL A 21 -53.06 -22.94 -10.05
C VAL A 21 -51.55 -23.02 -9.77
N VAL A 22 -50.88 -21.87 -9.85
CA VAL A 22 -49.48 -21.63 -9.45
C VAL A 22 -49.45 -21.32 -7.96
N ALA A 23 -48.58 -21.98 -7.18
CA ALA A 23 -47.85 -21.37 -6.05
C ALA A 23 -46.80 -22.33 -5.46
N CYS A 24 -45.61 -21.77 -5.24
CA CYS A 24 -44.38 -22.38 -4.71
C CYS A 24 -44.51 -22.92 -3.27
N ILE A 25 -43.65 -23.89 -2.90
CA ILE A 25 -42.71 -23.85 -1.75
C ILE A 25 -41.81 -25.11 -1.75
N VAL A 26 -40.50 -24.85 -1.90
CA VAL A 26 -39.32 -25.39 -1.19
C VAL A 26 -39.20 -26.91 -0.92
N GLY A 27 -38.24 -27.53 -1.61
CA GLY A 27 -37.05 -28.14 -0.98
C GLY A 27 -37.03 -29.66 -0.76
N ALA A 28 -36.17 -30.36 -1.51
CA ALA A 28 -35.10 -31.23 -0.98
C ALA A 28 -34.34 -31.97 -2.11
N GLY A 29 -33.00 -31.91 -2.04
CA GLY A 29 -31.98 -32.90 -2.45
C GLY A 29 -32.15 -33.68 -3.76
N SER A 30 -31.37 -33.40 -4.81
CA SER A 30 -30.00 -33.91 -5.04
C SER A 30 -29.95 -35.25 -5.77
N VAL A 31 -29.51 -35.27 -7.04
CA VAL A 31 -28.32 -35.99 -7.55
C VAL A 31 -27.96 -35.37 -8.91
N GLY A 32 -26.69 -34.98 -9.09
CA GLY A 32 -26.20 -34.31 -10.29
C GLY A 32 -25.89 -35.26 -11.44
N THR A 33 -25.99 -34.73 -12.67
CA THR A 33 -25.22 -35.19 -13.82
C THR A 33 -24.74 -33.98 -14.62
N SER A 34 -23.47 -34.11 -15.03
CA SER A 34 -22.55 -33.25 -15.76
C SER A 34 -23.13 -32.31 -16.82
N GLY A 35 -22.57 -31.10 -16.85
CA GLY A 35 -22.96 -30.00 -17.72
C GLY A 35 -22.78 -30.25 -19.21
N VAL A 36 -23.77 -29.83 -19.97
CA VAL A 36 -23.69 -29.62 -21.41
C VAL A 36 -23.72 -28.10 -21.62
N ALA A 37 -22.59 -27.53 -22.06
CA ALA A 37 -22.52 -26.12 -22.42
C ALA A 37 -23.48 -25.82 -23.59
N ARG A 38 -24.27 -24.75 -23.48
CA ARG A 38 -25.22 -24.32 -24.52
C ARG A 38 -24.48 -23.83 -25.78
N ALA A 39 -25.03 -24.21 -26.93
CA ALA A 39 -24.46 -24.10 -28.27
C ALA A 39 -24.76 -22.76 -28.98
N ALA A 40 -24.15 -21.64 -28.57
CA ALA A 40 -24.41 -20.34 -29.20
C ALA A 40 -23.26 -19.67 -29.98
N ASP A 41 -21.99 -20.09 -29.88
CA ASP A 41 -20.87 -19.35 -30.53
C ASP A 41 -19.88 -20.23 -31.33
N CYS A 42 -20.40 -21.15 -32.15
CA CYS A 42 -19.59 -21.95 -33.07
C CYS A 42 -20.12 -21.87 -34.50
N GLN A 43 -19.21 -21.72 -35.46
CA GLN A 43 -19.49 -21.83 -36.89
C GLN A 43 -18.81 -23.07 -37.45
N ASN A 44 -19.53 -23.84 -38.27
CA ASN A 44 -18.95 -24.95 -39.00
C ASN A 44 -18.31 -24.42 -40.28
N THR A 45 -17.04 -24.70 -40.51
CA THR A 45 -16.35 -24.47 -41.79
C THR A 45 -16.01 -25.81 -42.46
N PRO A 46 -15.64 -25.82 -43.75
CA PRO A 46 -15.26 -27.06 -44.46
C PRO A 46 -14.09 -27.82 -43.81
N GLU A 47 -13.27 -27.14 -43.00
CA GLU A 47 -12.13 -27.68 -42.26
C GLU A 47 -12.51 -28.19 -40.86
N GLY A 48 -13.75 -27.99 -40.41
CA GLY A 48 -14.26 -28.44 -39.11
C GLY A 48 -15.07 -27.40 -38.34
N ARG A 49 -15.59 -27.79 -37.16
CA ARG A 49 -16.36 -26.89 -36.29
C ARG A 49 -15.42 -25.92 -35.58
N VAL A 50 -15.45 -24.65 -35.96
CA VAL A 50 -14.62 -23.58 -35.37
C VAL A 50 -15.47 -22.75 -34.42
N CYS A 51 -15.13 -22.79 -33.13
CA CYS A 51 -15.75 -21.95 -32.11
C CYS A 51 -14.86 -20.73 -31.83
N LYS A 52 -15.46 -19.55 -31.62
CA LYS A 52 -14.71 -18.39 -31.13
C LYS A 52 -14.39 -18.59 -29.65
N VAL A 53 -13.17 -19.04 -29.36
CA VAL A 53 -12.67 -19.10 -27.97
C VAL A 53 -11.72 -17.93 -27.76
N GLN A 54 -12.14 -17.00 -26.90
CA GLN A 54 -11.33 -15.87 -26.45
C GLN A 54 -11.04 -16.07 -24.96
N GLN A 55 -9.82 -16.46 -24.58
CA GLN A 55 -9.38 -16.62 -23.19
C GLN A 55 -7.83 -16.40 -23.11
N PRO A 56 -7.22 -15.58 -22.17
CA PRO A 56 -5.72 -15.31 -22.14
C PRO A 56 -4.81 -15.30 -20.82
N ILE A 57 -3.72 -16.13 -20.77
CA ILE A 57 -2.39 -16.40 -20.04
C ILE A 57 -1.96 -17.79 -20.56
N THR A 58 -1.53 -17.85 -21.81
CA THR A 58 -2.05 -18.82 -22.79
C THR A 58 -3.44 -19.30 -22.35
N ALA A 59 -4.40 -18.38 -22.28
CA ALA A 59 -5.72 -18.53 -21.62
C ALA A 59 -6.12 -18.18 -20.14
N GLY A 60 -5.30 -17.68 -19.20
CA GLY A 60 -5.74 -17.07 -17.92
C GLY A 60 -6.75 -15.91 -17.95
N THR A 61 -7.13 -15.38 -16.79
CA THR A 61 -8.15 -14.32 -16.68
C THR A 61 -7.48 -12.97 -16.44
N ARG A 62 -7.81 -11.95 -17.24
CA ARG A 62 -7.31 -10.59 -17.01
C ARG A 62 -7.74 -10.12 -15.62
N VAL A 63 -6.81 -9.55 -14.86
CA VAL A 63 -7.12 -8.97 -13.55
C VAL A 63 -7.48 -7.50 -13.76
N GLU A 64 -8.71 -7.15 -13.40
CA GLU A 64 -9.19 -5.76 -13.50
C GLU A 64 -8.41 -4.82 -12.59
N ILE A 65 -8.28 -3.55 -12.98
CA ILE A 65 -7.41 -2.56 -12.31
C ILE A 65 -7.76 -2.40 -10.83
N ASP A 66 -9.05 -2.33 -10.48
CA ASP A 66 -9.50 -2.27 -9.08
C ASP A 66 -9.10 -3.53 -8.30
N ARG A 67 -9.20 -4.70 -8.93
CA ARG A 67 -8.77 -5.96 -8.33
C ARG A 67 -7.25 -6.00 -8.14
N GLN A 68 -6.48 -5.42 -9.07
CA GLN A 68 -5.03 -5.27 -8.91
C GLN A 68 -4.70 -4.40 -7.68
N ARG A 69 -5.43 -3.30 -7.45
CA ARG A 69 -5.30 -2.48 -6.23
C ARG A 69 -5.63 -3.28 -4.97
N ASP A 70 -6.75 -4.01 -4.98
CA ASP A 70 -7.20 -4.78 -3.83
C ASP A 70 -6.23 -5.88 -3.42
N LEU A 71 -5.51 -6.44 -4.41
CA LEU A 71 -4.46 -7.45 -4.23
C LEU A 71 -3.06 -6.82 -4.01
N GLY A 72 -2.92 -5.51 -4.22
CA GLY A 72 -1.65 -4.82 -4.14
C GLY A 72 -0.66 -5.19 -5.24
N LEU A 73 -1.13 -5.60 -6.42
CA LEU A 73 -0.24 -6.00 -7.52
C LEU A 73 0.54 -4.80 -8.07
N VAL A 74 1.85 -4.98 -8.22
CA VAL A 74 2.80 -3.94 -8.64
C VAL A 74 3.81 -4.50 -9.65
N THR A 75 4.40 -3.61 -10.44
CA THR A 75 5.47 -3.93 -11.38
C THR A 75 6.80 -3.43 -10.84
N VAL A 76 7.81 -4.30 -10.79
CA VAL A 76 9.16 -4.02 -10.32
C VAL A 76 10.10 -3.97 -11.53
N ASN A 77 10.86 -2.87 -11.65
CA ASN A 77 11.82 -2.65 -12.74
C ASN A 77 11.24 -2.83 -14.16
N GLY A 78 9.95 -2.50 -14.33
CA GLY A 78 9.27 -2.50 -15.63
C GLY A 78 8.97 -3.88 -16.22
N GLY A 79 9.32 -4.97 -15.54
CA GLY A 79 9.14 -6.32 -16.09
C GLY A 79 8.83 -7.42 -15.09
N CYS A 80 9.25 -7.28 -13.83
CA CYS A 80 8.88 -8.23 -12.78
C CYS A 80 7.54 -7.89 -12.16
N SER A 81 6.86 -8.91 -11.69
CA SER A 81 5.66 -8.80 -10.87
C SER A 81 6.02 -8.71 -9.38
N GLY A 82 5.09 -8.20 -8.58
CA GLY A 82 5.22 -8.13 -7.14
C GLY A 82 3.89 -7.85 -6.48
N THR A 83 3.85 -7.90 -5.15
CA THR A 83 2.65 -7.63 -4.38
C THR A 83 2.97 -6.81 -3.13
N LEU A 84 2.18 -5.76 -2.89
CA LEU A 84 2.19 -5.04 -1.62
C LEU A 84 1.60 -5.95 -0.55
N ILE A 85 2.37 -6.22 0.51
CA ILE A 85 1.86 -6.85 1.74
C ILE A 85 1.33 -5.77 2.70
N THR A 86 1.89 -4.56 2.62
CA THR A 86 1.38 -3.33 3.23
C THR A 86 1.64 -2.18 2.26
N GLN A 87 1.16 -0.97 2.55
CA GLN A 87 1.47 0.23 1.76
C GLN A 87 2.98 0.56 1.68
N PHE A 88 3.80 -0.05 2.55
CA PHE A 88 5.24 0.21 2.65
C PHE A 88 6.11 -0.99 2.30
N LEU A 89 5.51 -2.11 1.91
CA LEU A 89 6.24 -3.37 1.82
C LEU A 89 5.78 -4.16 0.61
N VAL A 90 6.68 -4.33 -0.35
CA VAL A 90 6.46 -5.19 -1.53
C VAL A 90 7.23 -6.50 -1.33
N LEU A 91 6.59 -7.61 -1.69
CA LEU A 91 7.20 -8.92 -1.85
C LEU A 91 7.34 -9.23 -3.34
N THR A 92 8.52 -9.69 -3.73
CA THR A 92 8.86 -10.05 -5.12
C THR A 92 10.05 -11.03 -5.13
N ALA A 93 10.50 -11.42 -6.32
CA ALA A 93 11.66 -12.29 -6.50
C ALA A 93 12.97 -11.49 -6.36
N ARG A 94 14.01 -12.12 -5.81
CA ARG A 94 15.31 -11.49 -5.53
C ARG A 94 16.01 -11.04 -6.81
N HIS A 95 15.99 -11.89 -7.85
CA HIS A 95 16.65 -11.57 -9.12
C HIS A 95 16.06 -10.33 -9.82
N CYS A 96 14.83 -9.93 -9.48
CA CYS A 96 14.21 -8.72 -10.01
C CYS A 96 14.94 -7.43 -9.60
N VAL A 97 15.77 -7.50 -8.55
CA VAL A 97 16.54 -6.36 -8.02
C VAL A 97 18.05 -6.61 -8.02
N THR A 98 18.55 -7.60 -8.77
CA THR A 98 19.99 -7.81 -8.97
C THR A 98 20.49 -7.21 -10.27
N HIS A 99 21.78 -6.87 -10.34
CA HIS A 99 22.37 -6.21 -11.51
C HIS A 99 22.32 -7.06 -12.78
N ASN A 100 22.44 -8.38 -12.64
CA ASN A 100 22.54 -9.35 -13.73
C ASN A 100 21.27 -10.21 -13.90
N SER A 101 20.21 -9.91 -13.14
CA SER A 101 18.98 -10.72 -13.11
C SER A 101 19.22 -12.18 -12.71
N GLN A 102 20.28 -12.46 -11.96
CA GLN A 102 20.53 -13.77 -11.35
C GLN A 102 20.10 -13.77 -9.89
N VAL A 103 19.70 -14.95 -9.42
CA VAL A 103 19.18 -15.17 -8.06
C VAL A 103 20.24 -14.88 -7.00
N ASP A 104 21.49 -15.24 -7.25
CA ASP A 104 22.69 -15.02 -6.43
C ASP A 104 23.43 -13.73 -6.78
N GLY A 105 22.91 -12.96 -7.75
CA GLY A 105 23.49 -11.72 -8.21
C GLY A 105 23.61 -10.66 -7.12
N THR A 106 24.49 -9.69 -7.35
CA THR A 106 24.63 -8.51 -6.47
C THR A 106 23.36 -7.67 -6.54
N ILE A 107 22.83 -7.34 -5.36
CA ILE A 107 21.64 -6.49 -5.22
C ILE A 107 21.99 -5.06 -5.63
N ARG A 108 21.10 -4.44 -6.42
CA ARG A 108 21.20 -3.05 -6.87
C ARG A 108 21.07 -2.07 -5.71
N ASN A 109 21.44 -0.82 -5.94
CA ASN A 109 21.08 0.24 -5.01
C ASN A 109 19.54 0.36 -4.95
N PRO A 110 18.90 0.47 -3.77
CA PRO A 110 17.46 0.69 -3.66
C PRO A 110 16.93 1.85 -4.53
N ALA A 111 17.71 2.93 -4.68
CA ALA A 111 17.33 4.09 -5.49
C ALA A 111 17.21 3.79 -7.00
N ASP A 112 17.86 2.72 -7.47
CA ASP A 112 17.80 2.27 -8.86
C ASP A 112 16.61 1.33 -9.13
N VAL A 113 15.86 0.95 -8.08
CA VAL A 113 14.72 0.06 -8.19
C VAL A 113 13.44 0.87 -8.36
N THR A 114 12.71 0.60 -9.43
CA THR A 114 11.42 1.23 -9.70
C THR A 114 10.28 0.29 -9.34
N VAL A 115 9.26 0.82 -8.67
CA VAL A 115 8.01 0.11 -8.40
C VAL A 115 6.86 0.96 -8.89
N THR A 116 6.04 0.41 -9.79
CA THR A 116 4.88 1.09 -10.38
C THR A 116 3.63 0.24 -10.23
N ALA A 117 2.46 0.84 -10.45
CA ALA A 117 1.18 0.14 -10.38
C ALA A 117 0.21 0.67 -11.43
N ALA A 118 -0.48 -0.21 -12.15
CA ALA A 118 -1.45 0.18 -13.17
C ALA A 118 -2.63 0.98 -12.60
N TRP A 119 -2.99 0.73 -11.34
CA TRP A 119 -4.04 1.43 -10.60
C TRP A 119 -3.59 2.77 -9.99
N ALA A 120 -2.31 3.12 -10.10
CA ALA A 120 -1.75 4.41 -9.68
C ALA A 120 -0.72 4.91 -10.72
N PRO A 121 -1.15 5.21 -11.96
CA PRO A 121 -0.24 5.44 -13.09
C PRO A 121 0.64 6.70 -12.97
N SER A 122 0.28 7.64 -12.09
CA SER A 122 1.06 8.84 -11.80
C SER A 122 2.10 8.65 -10.69
N VAL A 123 2.17 7.46 -10.09
CA VAL A 123 3.04 7.18 -8.94
C VAL A 123 4.10 6.15 -9.32
N THR A 124 5.36 6.55 -9.15
CA THR A 124 6.49 5.61 -9.01
C THR A 124 6.87 5.58 -7.55
N ALA A 125 6.66 4.45 -6.89
CA ALA A 125 6.98 4.33 -5.47
C ALA A 125 8.49 4.28 -5.25
N ARG A 126 8.96 5.01 -4.23
CA ARG A 126 10.38 5.01 -3.84
C ARG A 126 10.70 3.76 -3.05
N VAL A 127 11.75 3.04 -3.43
CA VAL A 127 12.36 1.99 -2.62
C VAL A 127 13.54 2.57 -1.84
N TYR A 128 13.49 2.56 -0.51
CA TYR A 128 14.61 3.06 0.31
C TYR A 128 15.47 1.95 0.90
N ARG A 129 14.97 0.71 0.90
CA ARG A 129 15.69 -0.46 1.39
C ARG A 129 15.25 -1.73 0.68
N LEU A 130 16.24 -2.49 0.24
CA LEU A 130 16.09 -3.87 -0.20
C LEU A 130 16.46 -4.75 0.99
N GLN A 131 15.52 -5.60 1.41
CA GLN A 131 15.67 -6.44 2.60
C GLN A 131 15.63 -7.91 2.20
N ASP A 132 16.81 -8.52 2.21
CA ASP A 132 16.94 -9.98 2.28
C ASP A 132 16.48 -10.49 3.66
N PHE A 133 16.05 -11.74 3.69
CA PHE A 133 15.69 -12.42 4.94
C PHE A 133 16.92 -13.04 5.59
N LYS A 134 17.01 -12.95 6.91
CA LYS A 134 18.10 -13.55 7.70
C LYS A 134 18.14 -15.06 7.52
N LYS A 135 16.97 -15.71 7.41
CA LYS A 135 16.88 -17.15 7.14
C LYS A 135 17.20 -17.52 5.69
N ASN A 136 17.32 -16.56 4.78
CA ASN A 136 17.56 -16.84 3.36
C ASN A 136 19.04 -17.04 3.02
N THR A 137 19.71 -17.92 3.75
CA THR A 137 21.15 -18.19 3.58
C THR A 137 21.49 -18.88 2.26
N ALA A 138 20.52 -19.59 1.67
CA ALA A 138 20.65 -20.25 0.37
C ALA A 138 20.37 -19.32 -0.81
N HIS A 139 20.12 -18.03 -0.57
CA HIS A 139 19.69 -17.07 -1.59
C HIS A 139 18.48 -17.57 -2.40
N ASN A 140 17.47 -18.16 -1.75
CA ASN A 140 16.19 -18.42 -2.40
C ASN A 140 15.66 -17.11 -3.00
N ASP A 141 15.02 -17.20 -4.15
CA ASP A 141 14.68 -16.06 -5.00
C ASP A 141 13.48 -15.25 -4.49
N ILE A 142 13.61 -14.66 -3.30
CA ILE A 142 12.58 -13.90 -2.61
C ILE A 142 13.20 -12.73 -1.85
N ILE A 143 12.57 -11.57 -1.91
CA ILE A 143 13.05 -10.36 -1.23
C ILE A 143 11.90 -9.42 -0.87
N LEU A 144 12.12 -8.59 0.16
CA LEU A 144 11.24 -7.48 0.52
C LEU A 144 11.81 -6.15 0.03
N LEU A 145 10.98 -5.35 -0.63
CA LEU A 145 11.28 -3.97 -1.00
C LEU A 145 10.53 -3.07 -0.02
N ARG A 146 11.25 -2.25 0.73
CA ARG A 146 10.63 -1.26 1.61
C ARG A 146 10.42 0.04 0.86
N LEU A 147 9.16 0.45 0.82
CA LEU A 147 8.74 1.67 0.16
C LEU A 147 8.79 2.83 1.14
N GLY A 148 9.34 3.96 0.69
CA GLY A 148 9.32 5.23 1.40
C GLY A 148 8.19 6.09 0.86
N PHE A 149 8.40 7.41 0.83
CA PHE A 149 7.54 8.32 0.11
C PHE A 149 8.25 8.88 -1.14
N PRO A 150 7.54 9.11 -2.26
CA PRO A 150 6.12 8.78 -2.47
C PRO A 150 5.89 7.26 -2.52
N ASN A 151 4.69 6.83 -2.14
CA ASN A 151 4.18 5.47 -2.31
C ASN A 151 2.74 5.53 -2.83
N PHE A 152 2.11 4.37 -2.94
CA PHE A 152 0.78 4.25 -3.52
C PHE A 152 -0.39 4.59 -2.58
N GLY A 153 -0.10 5.11 -1.39
CA GLY A 153 -1.11 5.40 -0.38
C GLY A 153 -1.68 4.13 0.26
N GLN A 154 -2.82 4.29 0.94
CA GLN A 154 -3.44 3.19 1.68
C GLN A 154 -3.96 2.10 0.74
N VAL A 155 -3.42 0.89 0.90
CA VAL A 155 -3.87 -0.33 0.24
C VAL A 155 -4.29 -1.37 1.27
N ASN A 156 -5.06 -2.37 0.84
CA ASN A 156 -5.38 -3.52 1.68
C ASN A 156 -4.09 -4.22 2.12
N ALA A 157 -3.91 -4.40 3.42
CA ALA A 157 -2.80 -5.18 3.93
C ALA A 157 -3.05 -6.66 3.63
N GLN A 158 -2.14 -7.27 2.89
CA GLN A 158 -2.28 -8.67 2.48
C GLN A 158 -1.78 -9.60 3.58
N ARG A 159 -2.42 -10.76 3.70
CA ARG A 159 -1.99 -11.83 4.61
C ARG A 159 -0.98 -12.72 3.88
N VAL A 160 -0.02 -13.22 4.62
CA VAL A 160 0.83 -14.32 4.17
C VAL A 160 0.19 -15.61 4.68
N TYR A 161 0.09 -16.61 3.82
CA TYR A 161 -0.53 -17.87 4.15
C TYR A 161 0.22 -18.56 5.29
N ALA A 162 -0.52 -18.91 6.34
CA ALA A 162 -0.02 -19.65 7.47
C ALA A 162 -1.17 -20.44 8.09
N THR A 163 -0.88 -21.67 8.50
CA THR A 163 -1.78 -22.55 9.25
C THR A 163 -1.17 -22.85 10.61
N SER A 164 -2.02 -23.09 11.61
CA SER A 164 -1.57 -23.55 12.92
C SER A 164 -1.30 -25.05 12.90
N VAL A 165 -0.07 -25.46 13.17
CA VAL A 165 0.32 -26.85 13.35
C VAL A 165 0.61 -27.09 14.82
N ARG A 166 -0.10 -28.05 15.43
CA ARG A 166 0.15 -28.48 16.81
C ARG A 166 1.33 -29.45 16.85
N SER A 167 2.25 -29.20 17.76
CA SER A 167 3.35 -30.10 18.12
C SER A 167 3.36 -30.24 19.64
N GLY A 168 2.72 -31.31 20.13
CA GLY A 168 2.42 -31.47 21.56
C GLY A 168 1.56 -30.32 22.09
N SER A 169 2.01 -29.68 23.17
CA SER A 169 1.37 -28.51 23.79
C SER A 169 1.63 -27.19 23.04
N SER A 170 2.53 -27.17 22.05
CA SER A 170 2.92 -25.96 21.32
C SER A 170 2.16 -25.83 19.99
N VAL A 171 1.77 -24.61 19.65
CA VAL A 171 1.21 -24.26 18.32
C VAL A 171 2.28 -23.48 17.56
N LYS A 172 2.66 -23.97 16.38
CA LYS A 172 3.57 -23.27 15.46
C LYS A 172 2.81 -22.88 14.19
N LEU A 173 3.19 -21.77 13.57
CA LEU A 173 2.69 -21.41 12.26
C LEU A 173 3.50 -22.14 11.18
N SER A 174 2.80 -22.73 10.20
CA SER A 174 3.40 -23.34 9.00
C SER A 174 2.77 -22.72 7.76
N GLY A 175 3.61 -22.30 6.82
CA GLY A 175 3.16 -21.89 5.47
C GLY A 175 3.23 -23.02 4.46
N GLN A 176 3.41 -24.27 4.90
CA GLN A 176 3.55 -25.42 4.00
C GLN A 176 2.23 -25.73 3.30
N LEU A 177 2.29 -25.79 1.97
CA LEU A 177 1.16 -26.17 1.13
C LEU A 177 0.96 -27.69 1.11
N LYS A 178 -0.22 -28.12 0.70
CA LYS A 178 -0.56 -29.50 0.35
C LYS A 178 -0.90 -29.58 -1.13
N GLU A 179 -0.71 -30.74 -1.75
CA GLU A 179 -1.09 -30.95 -3.17
C GLU A 179 -2.61 -30.79 -3.39
N THR A 180 -3.40 -30.93 -2.33
CA THR A 180 -4.85 -30.69 -2.32
C THR A 180 -5.23 -29.21 -2.25
N ASP A 181 -4.29 -28.32 -1.93
CA ASP A 181 -4.56 -26.89 -1.86
C ASP A 181 -4.77 -26.33 -3.26
N THR A 182 -5.59 -25.29 -3.37
CA THR A 182 -5.71 -24.51 -4.60
C THR A 182 -4.95 -23.21 -4.44
N VAL A 183 -4.06 -22.90 -5.39
CA VAL A 183 -3.36 -21.62 -5.43
C VAL A 183 -3.76 -20.83 -6.68
N THR A 184 -4.09 -19.55 -6.49
CA THR A 184 -4.30 -18.60 -7.59
C THR A 184 -3.02 -17.81 -7.81
N GLN A 185 -2.43 -17.98 -8.97
CA GLN A 185 -1.25 -17.24 -9.42
C GLN A 185 -1.67 -15.90 -10.00
N TYR A 186 -0.88 -14.85 -9.77
CA TYR A 186 -1.03 -13.55 -10.41
C TYR A 186 0.32 -13.09 -10.96
N GLY A 187 0.33 -12.69 -12.23
CA GLY A 187 1.55 -12.20 -12.87
C GLY A 187 1.27 -11.49 -14.19
N GLN A 188 2.28 -10.77 -14.71
CA GLN A 188 2.21 -9.96 -15.93
C GLN A 188 3.11 -10.45 -17.08
N GLY A 189 3.59 -11.69 -17.00
CA GLY A 189 4.37 -12.36 -18.01
C GLY A 189 3.63 -12.53 -19.34
N TYR A 190 4.31 -13.12 -20.32
CA TYR A 190 3.68 -13.39 -21.61
C TYR A 190 2.44 -14.26 -21.45
N SER A 191 1.42 -13.96 -22.25
CA SER A 191 0.13 -14.65 -22.24
C SER A 191 -0.12 -15.47 -23.51
N THR A 192 0.86 -15.62 -24.39
CA THR A 192 0.81 -16.54 -25.54
C THR A 192 2.20 -17.09 -25.79
N PHE A 193 2.29 -18.33 -26.27
CA PHE A 193 3.57 -18.88 -26.76
C PHE A 193 3.92 -18.36 -28.15
N ALA A 194 5.22 -18.39 -28.44
CA ALA A 194 5.74 -18.13 -29.76
C ALA A 194 5.44 -19.29 -30.73
N SER A 195 5.40 -18.99 -32.03
CA SER A 195 5.21 -19.99 -33.09
C SER A 195 5.95 -19.60 -34.37
N GLY A 196 6.03 -20.53 -35.32
CA GLY A 196 6.72 -20.34 -36.60
C GLY A 196 8.22 -20.66 -36.55
N THR A 197 8.98 -20.03 -37.44
CA THR A 197 10.43 -20.23 -37.59
C THR A 197 11.16 -18.91 -37.49
N PHE A 198 12.16 -18.83 -36.61
CA PHE A 198 12.94 -17.63 -36.34
C PHE A 198 13.58 -17.08 -37.62
N GLY A 199 13.62 -15.74 -37.75
CA GLY A 199 14.19 -15.06 -38.92
C GLY A 199 13.35 -15.15 -40.20
N THR A 200 12.17 -15.78 -40.16
CA THR A 200 11.24 -15.84 -41.29
C THR A 200 9.99 -15.00 -41.05
N PRO A 201 9.22 -14.63 -42.09
CA PRO A 201 7.92 -13.95 -41.91
C PRO A 201 6.90 -14.75 -41.10
N SER A 202 7.10 -16.06 -40.91
CA SER A 202 6.23 -16.89 -40.07
C SER A 202 6.49 -16.76 -38.57
N ALA A 203 7.62 -16.14 -38.17
CA ALA A 203 8.00 -15.98 -36.78
C ALA A 203 6.96 -15.10 -36.05
N LYS A 204 6.27 -15.70 -35.08
CA LYS A 204 5.34 -15.00 -34.19
C LYS A 204 5.91 -15.07 -32.77
N PRO A 205 6.38 -13.96 -32.19
CA PRO A 205 6.86 -13.94 -30.81
C PRO A 205 5.70 -14.17 -29.83
N ALA A 206 6.05 -14.56 -28.60
CA ALA A 206 5.15 -14.52 -27.46
C ALA A 206 4.61 -13.08 -27.26
N THR A 207 3.37 -12.96 -26.82
CA THR A 207 2.67 -11.67 -26.67
C THR A 207 1.97 -11.55 -25.31
N GLY A 208 1.43 -10.37 -25.00
CA GLY A 208 0.60 -10.15 -23.82
C GLY A 208 1.34 -9.86 -22.51
N LEU A 209 2.65 -9.60 -22.59
CA LEU A 209 3.49 -9.12 -21.50
C LEU A 209 2.96 -7.77 -20.95
N GLY A 210 3.17 -7.52 -19.65
CA GLY A 210 2.81 -6.29 -18.94
C GLY A 210 1.35 -6.21 -18.51
N THR A 211 0.54 -7.24 -18.77
CA THR A 211 -0.86 -7.29 -18.32
C THR A 211 -1.02 -8.31 -17.22
N PHE A 212 -1.42 -7.86 -16.02
CA PHE A 212 -1.72 -8.77 -14.90
C PHE A 212 -2.90 -9.69 -15.23
N ARG A 213 -2.67 -10.97 -14.97
CA ARG A 213 -3.63 -12.03 -15.22
C ARG A 213 -3.54 -13.06 -14.09
N SER A 214 -4.58 -13.86 -13.93
CA SER A 214 -4.66 -14.92 -12.93
C SER A 214 -5.08 -16.27 -13.47
N ALA A 215 -4.57 -17.33 -12.86
CA ALA A 215 -4.97 -18.72 -13.11
C ALA A 215 -4.86 -19.57 -11.83
N GLN A 216 -5.67 -20.62 -11.74
CA GLN A 216 -5.69 -21.53 -10.58
C GLN A 216 -4.90 -22.80 -10.87
N PHE A 217 -4.18 -23.27 -9.86
CA PHE A 217 -3.27 -24.41 -9.93
C PHE A 217 -3.34 -25.25 -8.66
N SER A 218 -2.99 -26.53 -8.80
CA SER A 218 -2.62 -27.39 -7.67
C SER A 218 -1.10 -27.40 -7.55
N PRO A 219 -0.54 -27.11 -6.37
CA PRO A 219 0.91 -27.13 -6.16
C PRO A 219 1.44 -28.56 -6.16
N THR A 220 2.66 -28.74 -6.68
CA THR A 220 3.37 -30.03 -6.74
C THR A 220 4.82 -29.83 -6.30
N SER A 221 5.59 -30.92 -6.12
CA SER A 221 7.01 -30.84 -5.73
C SER A 221 7.26 -29.98 -4.47
N ILE A 222 6.34 -30.04 -3.51
CA ILE A 222 6.30 -29.12 -2.37
C ILE A 222 7.44 -29.44 -1.39
N THR A 223 8.22 -28.42 -1.06
CA THR A 223 9.25 -28.41 -0.02
C THR A 223 9.00 -27.27 0.96
N ASP A 224 9.83 -27.13 1.98
CA ASP A 224 9.73 -26.01 2.92
C ASP A 224 9.97 -24.66 2.24
N THR A 225 10.84 -24.60 1.22
CA THR A 225 11.28 -23.36 0.57
C THR A 225 10.71 -23.16 -0.83
N SER A 226 10.12 -24.18 -1.45
CA SER A 226 9.62 -24.09 -2.82
C SER A 226 8.48 -25.04 -3.16
N TYR A 227 7.81 -24.78 -4.27
CA TYR A 227 6.85 -25.69 -4.90
C TYR A 227 6.74 -25.35 -6.40
N ASP A 228 6.24 -26.29 -7.19
CA ASP A 228 6.05 -26.15 -8.62
C ASP A 228 4.57 -26.03 -9.00
N LEU A 229 4.23 -25.10 -9.89
CA LEU A 229 2.95 -25.02 -10.57
C LEU A 229 3.13 -25.48 -12.02
N LYS A 230 2.45 -26.58 -12.36
CA LYS A 230 2.43 -27.11 -13.74
C LYS A 230 1.31 -26.46 -14.54
N MET A 231 1.38 -26.58 -15.86
CA MET A 231 0.27 -26.16 -16.71
C MET A 231 -1.02 -26.88 -16.30
N ASN A 232 -2.10 -26.12 -16.12
CA ASN A 232 -3.38 -26.70 -15.68
C ASN A 232 -4.19 -27.27 -16.85
N GLY A 233 -5.32 -27.92 -16.55
CA GLY A 233 -6.20 -28.53 -17.56
C GLY A 233 -6.82 -27.55 -18.56
N SER A 234 -6.74 -26.24 -18.28
CA SER A 234 -7.16 -25.16 -19.19
C SER A 234 -6.00 -24.58 -20.02
N ALA A 235 -4.86 -25.28 -20.08
CA ALA A 235 -3.64 -24.88 -20.76
C ALA A 235 -3.01 -23.56 -20.25
N GLN A 236 -3.34 -23.16 -19.02
CA GLN A 236 -2.79 -21.95 -18.38
C GLN A 236 -1.50 -22.32 -17.64
N SER A 237 -0.53 -21.42 -17.61
CA SER A 237 0.72 -21.59 -16.85
C SER A 237 1.28 -20.22 -16.43
N GLY A 238 2.18 -20.20 -15.45
CA GLY A 238 3.09 -19.06 -15.32
C GLY A 238 3.99 -18.95 -16.57
N HIS A 239 4.52 -17.76 -16.84
CA HIS A 239 5.40 -17.50 -17.97
C HIS A 239 6.60 -16.62 -17.59
N GLY A 240 7.61 -16.58 -18.47
CA GLY A 240 8.62 -15.52 -18.42
C GLY A 240 7.99 -14.14 -18.34
N GLY A 241 8.48 -13.33 -17.39
CA GLY A 241 7.89 -12.03 -17.00
C GLY A 241 6.94 -12.09 -15.80
N ASP A 242 6.53 -13.29 -15.34
CA ASP A 242 5.78 -13.44 -14.09
C ASP A 242 6.67 -13.49 -12.84
N SER A 243 8.00 -13.36 -12.98
CA SER A 243 8.96 -13.34 -11.87
C SER A 243 8.51 -12.39 -10.75
N GLY A 244 8.47 -12.90 -9.52
CA GLY A 244 8.01 -12.17 -8.34
C GLY A 244 6.50 -12.09 -8.17
N GLY A 245 5.71 -12.59 -9.14
CA GLY A 245 4.26 -12.64 -9.08
C GLY A 245 3.78 -13.54 -7.94
N PRO A 246 2.84 -13.07 -7.10
CA PRO A 246 2.40 -13.84 -5.95
C PRO A 246 1.52 -15.01 -6.36
N SER A 247 1.65 -16.12 -5.63
CA SER A 247 0.60 -17.13 -5.58
C SER A 247 -0.16 -17.01 -4.25
N TRP A 248 -1.46 -17.24 -4.32
CA TRP A 248 -2.39 -17.09 -3.21
C TRP A 248 -3.11 -18.39 -2.92
N VAL A 249 -3.06 -18.88 -1.68
CA VAL A 249 -3.98 -19.96 -1.29
C VAL A 249 -5.40 -19.44 -1.39
N THR A 250 -6.23 -20.18 -2.11
CA THR A 250 -7.62 -19.82 -2.40
C THR A 250 -8.55 -20.91 -1.88
N VAL A 251 -9.50 -20.56 -1.03
CA VAL A 251 -10.51 -21.47 -0.49
C VAL A 251 -11.88 -20.95 -0.89
N ASN A 252 -12.67 -21.74 -1.61
CA ASN A 252 -14.00 -21.33 -2.11
C ASN A 252 -13.99 -20.00 -2.89
N GLY A 253 -12.91 -19.71 -3.61
CA GLY A 253 -12.75 -18.46 -4.36
C GLY A 253 -12.26 -17.26 -3.53
N PHE A 254 -12.07 -17.43 -2.22
CA PHE A 254 -11.50 -16.40 -1.34
C PHE A 254 -10.01 -16.59 -1.13
N ASN A 255 -9.28 -15.47 -1.19
CA ASN A 255 -7.85 -15.42 -0.98
C ASN A 255 -7.52 -15.48 0.52
N GLU A 256 -6.98 -16.60 0.99
CA GLU A 256 -6.60 -16.83 2.39
C GLU A 256 -5.24 -16.20 2.75
N GLY A 257 -4.31 -16.18 1.79
CA GLY A 257 -3.03 -15.51 1.95
C GLY A 257 -2.02 -15.87 0.85
N ILE A 258 -0.96 -15.06 0.77
CA ILE A 258 0.15 -15.26 -0.17
C ILE A 258 0.98 -16.46 0.28
N ALA A 259 1.12 -17.47 -0.57
CA ALA A 259 1.90 -18.68 -0.30
C ALA A 259 3.35 -18.59 -0.80
N GLY A 260 3.60 -17.76 -1.81
CA GLY A 260 4.92 -17.62 -2.39
C GLY A 260 4.97 -16.62 -3.55
N VAL A 261 6.15 -16.51 -4.14
CA VAL A 261 6.40 -15.69 -5.33
C VAL A 261 7.06 -16.54 -6.42
N GLN A 262 6.74 -16.27 -7.68
CA GLN A 262 7.33 -17.01 -8.79
C GLN A 262 8.83 -16.70 -8.89
N SER A 263 9.66 -17.73 -8.97
CA SER A 263 11.10 -17.56 -9.23
C SER A 263 11.42 -17.73 -10.71
N THR A 264 11.22 -18.95 -11.24
CA THR A 264 11.64 -19.29 -12.60
C THR A 264 10.69 -20.31 -13.22
N CYS A 265 10.78 -20.49 -14.53
CA CYS A 265 10.00 -21.47 -15.27
C CYS A 265 10.90 -22.43 -16.06
N ARG A 266 10.40 -23.62 -16.33
CA ARG A 266 11.03 -24.63 -17.19
C ARG A 266 10.36 -24.61 -18.56
N ARG A 267 11.08 -24.11 -19.55
CA ARG A 267 10.63 -24.06 -20.94
C ARG A 267 10.61 -25.46 -21.56
N THR A 268 9.66 -25.74 -22.44
CA THR A 268 9.65 -26.99 -23.24
C THR A 268 10.45 -26.86 -24.54
N GLY A 269 10.57 -25.65 -25.09
CA GLY A 269 11.39 -25.38 -26.27
C GLY A 269 11.29 -23.94 -26.76
N ASN A 270 11.98 -23.66 -27.87
CA ASN A 270 11.91 -22.41 -28.62
C ASN A 270 11.39 -22.66 -30.03
N ILE A 271 10.96 -21.60 -30.72
CA ILE A 271 10.64 -21.72 -32.15
C ILE A 271 11.88 -22.16 -32.93
N ALA A 272 11.67 -22.89 -34.02
CA ALA A 272 12.76 -23.45 -34.81
C ALA A 272 13.70 -22.34 -35.31
N GLY A 273 15.02 -22.59 -35.26
CA GLY A 273 16.03 -21.64 -35.73
C GLY A 273 16.37 -20.50 -34.76
N THR A 274 15.82 -20.50 -33.53
CA THR A 274 16.20 -19.49 -32.51
C THR A 274 17.71 -19.58 -32.21
N PRO A 275 18.49 -18.50 -32.38
CA PRO A 275 19.92 -18.53 -32.10
C PRO A 275 20.21 -18.68 -30.60
N ALA A 276 21.34 -19.31 -30.25
CA ALA A 276 21.78 -19.48 -28.86
C ALA A 276 21.81 -18.18 -28.05
N SER A 277 22.11 -17.05 -28.69
CA SER A 277 22.09 -15.72 -28.06
C SER A 277 20.69 -15.25 -27.63
N GLN A 278 19.63 -15.78 -28.25
CA GLN A 278 18.22 -15.45 -27.94
C GLN A 278 17.49 -16.57 -27.21
N GLU A 279 18.12 -17.73 -26.97
CA GLU A 279 17.47 -18.85 -26.27
C GLU A 279 17.08 -18.52 -24.83
N ARG A 280 17.75 -17.54 -24.20
CA ARG A 280 17.40 -17.07 -22.86
C ARG A 280 16.20 -16.11 -22.86
N ASP A 281 15.84 -15.54 -24.01
CA ASP A 281 14.68 -14.68 -24.13
C ASP A 281 13.39 -15.52 -24.11
N TRP A 282 12.49 -15.20 -23.18
CA TRP A 282 11.18 -15.84 -23.07
C TRP A 282 10.24 -15.48 -24.23
N GLN A 283 10.57 -14.46 -25.04
CA GLN A 283 9.83 -14.05 -26.22
C GLN A 283 9.68 -15.18 -27.25
N TRP A 284 10.61 -16.13 -27.31
CA TRP A 284 10.61 -17.20 -28.33
C TRP A 284 10.22 -18.58 -27.80
N ALA A 285 9.72 -18.65 -26.56
CA ALA A 285 9.30 -19.89 -25.94
C ALA A 285 8.05 -20.49 -26.61
N THR A 286 8.08 -21.79 -26.92
CA THR A 286 6.94 -22.53 -27.50
C THR A 286 6.08 -23.23 -26.46
N GLY A 287 6.51 -23.27 -25.20
CA GLY A 287 5.78 -23.88 -24.10
C GLY A 287 6.54 -23.87 -22.79
N ILE A 288 5.83 -24.18 -21.71
CA ILE A 288 6.35 -24.27 -20.35
C ILE A 288 5.81 -25.55 -19.69
N SER A 289 6.69 -26.32 -19.04
CA SER A 289 6.31 -27.55 -18.33
C SER A 289 5.92 -27.29 -16.88
N SER A 290 6.65 -26.41 -16.19
CA SER A 290 6.34 -25.96 -14.84
C SER A 290 7.00 -24.63 -14.50
N CYS A 291 6.49 -23.93 -13.50
CA CYS A 291 7.15 -22.79 -12.87
C CYS A 291 7.37 -23.07 -11.38
N GLN A 292 8.56 -22.77 -10.90
CA GLN A 292 8.93 -22.88 -9.50
C GLN A 292 8.64 -21.57 -8.77
N TYR A 293 8.11 -21.70 -7.55
CA TYR A 293 7.81 -20.62 -6.64
C TYR A 293 8.62 -20.79 -5.36
N VAL A 294 9.01 -19.67 -4.75
CA VAL A 294 9.60 -19.65 -3.42
C VAL A 294 8.50 -19.52 -2.38
N SER A 295 8.46 -20.46 -1.44
CA SER A 295 7.51 -20.49 -0.33
C SER A 295 7.80 -19.36 0.66
N THR A 296 6.75 -18.68 1.12
CA THR A 296 6.85 -17.70 2.22
C THR A 296 6.93 -18.36 3.60
N GLY A 297 6.65 -19.67 3.71
CA GLY A 297 6.55 -20.41 4.97
C GLY A 297 7.76 -20.27 5.91
N PRO A 298 9.01 -20.41 5.43
CA PRO A 298 10.20 -20.26 6.28
C PRO A 298 10.37 -18.84 6.86
N TYR A 299 9.78 -17.84 6.18
CA TYR A 299 10.00 -16.41 6.42
C TYR A 299 8.84 -15.72 7.17
N LEU A 300 7.82 -16.46 7.60
CA LEU A 300 6.60 -15.90 8.20
C LEU A 300 6.87 -14.90 9.33
N ALA A 301 7.76 -15.24 10.26
CA ALA A 301 8.11 -14.36 11.38
C ALA A 301 8.81 -13.07 10.90
N GLU A 302 9.75 -13.19 9.97
CA GLU A 302 10.49 -12.03 9.45
C GLU A 302 9.58 -11.12 8.60
N ILE A 303 8.65 -11.69 7.84
CA ILE A 303 7.63 -10.91 7.13
C ILE A 303 6.72 -10.20 8.14
N ALA A 304 6.24 -10.90 9.16
CA ALA A 304 5.40 -10.31 10.21
C ALA A 304 6.11 -9.15 10.93
N ASP A 305 7.41 -9.28 11.18
CA ASP A 305 8.25 -8.23 11.76
C ASP A 305 8.40 -7.05 10.80
N ALA A 306 8.69 -7.32 9.53
CA ALA A 306 8.84 -6.29 8.50
C ALA A 306 7.56 -5.46 8.32
N LYS A 307 6.38 -6.08 8.45
CA LYS A 307 5.08 -5.39 8.37
C LYS A 307 4.85 -4.38 9.50
N ARG A 308 5.54 -4.48 10.64
CA ARG A 308 5.40 -3.56 11.78
C ARG A 308 6.24 -2.29 11.64
N GLU A 309 7.26 -2.33 10.80
CA GLU A 309 8.13 -1.18 10.57
C GLU A 309 7.47 -0.23 9.56
N VAL A 310 7.15 0.98 10.03
CA VAL A 310 6.62 2.08 9.23
C VAL A 310 7.78 3.03 8.92
N PRO A 311 8.06 3.34 7.64
CA PRO A 311 9.10 4.30 7.29
C PRO A 311 8.75 5.69 7.85
N PRO A 312 9.74 6.48 8.28
CA PRO A 312 9.48 7.86 8.66
C PRO A 312 8.92 8.63 7.47
N ASP A 313 7.83 9.37 7.69
CA ASP A 313 7.22 10.22 6.68
C ASP A 313 8.01 11.53 6.54
N TYR A 314 8.92 11.56 5.56
CA TYR A 314 9.70 12.74 5.22
C TYR A 314 8.99 13.68 4.22
N THR A 315 7.75 13.39 3.79
CA THR A 315 7.08 14.21 2.75
C THR A 315 6.92 15.66 3.16
N GLY A 316 6.50 15.94 4.39
CA GLY A 316 6.40 17.30 4.92
C GLY A 316 7.77 17.98 4.96
N LEU A 317 8.78 17.29 5.50
CA LEU A 317 10.14 17.83 5.63
C LEU A 317 10.79 18.12 4.27
N CYS A 318 10.61 17.23 3.30
CA CYS A 318 11.15 17.40 1.96
C CYS A 318 10.42 18.46 1.15
N LYS A 319 9.10 18.62 1.33
CA LYS A 319 8.36 19.77 0.76
C LYS A 319 8.87 21.09 1.28
N GLU A 320 9.05 21.21 2.59
CA GLU A 320 9.59 22.43 3.18
C GLU A 320 11.03 22.71 2.74
N HIS A 321 11.87 21.68 2.66
CA HIS A 321 13.23 21.79 2.13
C HIS A 321 13.24 22.25 0.67
N ALA A 322 12.41 21.63 -0.17
CA ALA A 322 12.27 21.97 -1.58
C ALA A 322 11.83 23.42 -1.78
N ALA A 323 10.82 23.88 -1.03
CA ALA A 323 10.35 25.26 -1.07
C ALA A 323 11.48 26.25 -0.72
N ARG A 324 12.29 25.95 0.32
CA ARG A 324 13.44 26.79 0.70
C ARG A 324 14.54 26.80 -0.34
N GLN A 325 14.85 25.67 -0.98
CA GLN A 325 15.83 25.61 -2.07
C GLN A 325 15.34 26.36 -3.31
N TYR A 326 14.08 26.16 -3.68
CA TYR A 326 13.47 26.79 -4.83
C TYR A 326 13.35 28.31 -4.69
N ALA A 327 13.07 28.82 -3.49
CA ALA A 327 13.10 30.25 -3.20
C ALA A 327 14.49 30.86 -3.48
N ARG A 328 15.57 30.17 -3.11
CA ARG A 328 16.95 30.61 -3.37
C ARG A 328 17.29 30.59 -4.86
N VAL A 329 16.87 29.53 -5.57
CA VAL A 329 17.04 29.46 -7.03
C VAL A 329 16.24 30.56 -7.73
N THR A 330 15.03 30.85 -7.27
CA THR A 330 14.19 31.92 -7.83
C THR A 330 14.86 33.29 -7.67
N GLU A 331 15.40 33.58 -6.49
CA GLU A 331 16.16 34.81 -6.27
C GLU A 331 17.45 34.84 -7.11
N ALA A 332 18.16 33.72 -7.21
CA ALA A 332 19.35 33.62 -8.04
C ALA A 332 19.03 33.85 -9.54
N ARG A 333 17.88 33.37 -10.03
CA ARG A 333 17.39 33.64 -11.39
C ARG A 333 17.12 35.13 -11.59
N ARG A 334 16.46 35.78 -10.63
CA ARG A 334 16.18 37.22 -10.65
C ARG A 334 17.45 38.05 -10.75
N LEU A 335 18.51 37.63 -10.05
CA LEU A 335 19.82 38.27 -10.04
C LEU A 335 20.74 37.83 -11.20
N SER A 336 20.25 36.97 -12.10
CA SER A 336 21.04 36.40 -13.20
C SER A 336 22.36 35.78 -12.74
N CYS A 337 22.34 35.08 -11.61
CA CYS A 337 23.54 34.55 -10.98
C CYS A 337 24.27 33.51 -11.87
N PRO A 338 25.58 33.68 -12.15
CA PRO A 338 26.32 32.79 -13.05
C PRO A 338 26.38 31.31 -12.63
N PHE A 339 26.26 31.03 -11.33
CA PHE A 339 26.33 29.64 -10.84
C PHE A 339 25.13 28.78 -11.29
N LEU A 340 24.05 29.40 -11.76
CA LEU A 340 22.89 28.68 -12.29
C LEU A 340 23.13 28.11 -13.71
N THR A 341 24.02 28.73 -14.48
CA THR A 341 24.37 28.29 -15.85
C THR A 341 25.65 27.48 -15.89
N ALA A 342 26.49 27.57 -14.85
CA ALA A 342 27.58 26.64 -14.63
C ALA A 342 27.06 25.20 -14.51
N SER A 343 27.84 24.21 -14.94
CA SER A 343 27.55 22.76 -14.96
C SER A 343 27.28 22.11 -13.58
N GLY A 344 26.97 22.91 -12.55
CA GLY A 344 26.74 22.50 -11.17
C GLY A 344 25.35 21.93 -10.86
N GLY A 345 24.37 22.05 -11.77
CA GLY A 345 23.06 21.41 -11.60
C GLY A 345 22.15 22.03 -10.52
N TRP A 346 22.40 23.29 -10.12
CA TRP A 346 21.63 24.02 -9.10
C TRP A 346 20.31 24.61 -9.63
N ASN A 347 20.19 24.80 -10.94
CA ASN A 347 18.99 25.34 -11.57
C ASN A 347 17.91 24.25 -11.72
N LYS A 348 17.27 23.89 -10.61
CA LYS A 348 16.22 22.86 -10.54
C LYS A 348 14.84 23.48 -10.30
N SER A 349 13.77 22.71 -10.56
CA SER A 349 12.42 23.03 -10.10
C SER A 349 12.24 22.65 -8.62
N GLU A 350 11.21 23.20 -7.97
CA GLU A 350 10.83 22.81 -6.60
C GLU A 350 10.59 21.29 -6.51
N ALA A 351 9.80 20.74 -7.43
CA ALA A 351 9.53 19.30 -7.50
C ALA A 351 10.81 18.46 -7.67
N ALA A 352 11.84 18.98 -8.36
CA ALA A 352 13.11 18.27 -8.49
C ALA A 352 13.94 18.28 -7.20
N PHE A 353 13.88 19.35 -6.39
CA PHE A 353 14.46 19.35 -5.04
C PHE A 353 13.67 18.44 -4.10
N GLU A 354 12.34 18.48 -4.13
CA GLU A 354 11.49 17.60 -3.33
C GLU A 354 11.78 16.14 -3.64
N LYS A 355 11.83 15.78 -4.93
CA LYS A 355 12.19 14.43 -5.39
C LYS A 355 13.58 14.02 -4.90
N THR A 356 14.57 14.91 -4.96
CA THR A 356 15.95 14.57 -4.55
C THR A 356 16.04 14.36 -3.02
N CYS A 357 15.45 15.23 -2.20
CA CYS A 357 15.34 15.03 -0.75
C CYS A 357 14.58 13.74 -0.44
N LEU A 358 13.48 13.53 -1.14
CA LEU A 358 12.71 12.30 -1.06
C LEU A 358 13.51 11.11 -1.52
N ASP A 359 14.52 11.19 -2.41
CA ASP A 359 15.32 10.05 -2.87
C ASP A 359 16.47 9.70 -1.91
N PHE A 360 16.99 10.66 -1.12
CA PHE A 360 18.16 10.47 -0.25
C PHE A 360 17.88 10.52 1.27
N GLY A 361 16.68 10.90 1.73
CA GLY A 361 16.33 10.97 3.16
C GLY A 361 17.28 11.86 3.97
N ASP A 362 17.61 11.49 5.22
CA ASP A 362 18.60 12.22 6.05
C ASP A 362 20.03 12.20 5.45
N GLY A 363 20.30 11.32 4.48
CA GLY A 363 21.57 11.25 3.74
C GLY A 363 21.72 12.33 2.66
N ALA A 364 20.62 12.99 2.25
CA ALA A 364 20.63 14.10 1.27
C ALA A 364 21.50 15.27 1.75
N ALA A 365 21.52 15.50 3.06
CA ALA A 365 22.26 16.59 3.69
C ALA A 365 23.79 16.41 3.62
N ASN A 366 24.29 15.19 3.39
CA ASN A 366 25.69 14.85 3.70
C ASN A 366 26.59 14.48 2.52
N THR A 367 26.09 14.24 1.29
CA THR A 367 26.97 13.67 0.24
C THR A 367 27.07 14.39 -1.11
N SER A 368 26.13 15.21 -1.59
CA SER A 368 26.39 16.20 -2.66
C SER A 368 25.12 16.91 -3.16
N LYS A 369 25.23 18.20 -3.49
CA LYS A 369 24.32 18.98 -4.36
C LYS A 369 22.84 19.18 -3.91
N GLU A 370 22.56 18.97 -2.63
CA GLU A 370 21.34 19.37 -1.88
C GLU A 370 21.70 20.26 -0.66
N ASN A 371 22.97 20.68 -0.59
CA ASN A 371 23.52 21.42 0.53
C ASN A 371 22.91 22.84 0.57
N GLU A 372 21.88 23.05 1.42
CA GLU A 372 21.23 24.36 1.56
C GLU A 372 22.25 25.47 1.85
N ARG A 373 23.29 25.16 2.65
CA ARG A 373 24.35 26.12 2.98
C ARG A 373 25.20 26.45 1.75
N GLY A 374 25.49 25.47 0.90
CA GLY A 374 26.22 25.68 -0.35
C GLY A 374 25.45 26.54 -1.34
N LEU A 375 24.15 26.25 -1.54
CA LEU A 375 23.30 27.08 -2.41
C LEU A 375 23.15 28.50 -1.85
N GLN A 376 22.97 28.65 -0.53
CA GLN A 376 22.91 29.95 0.11
C GLN A 376 24.23 30.72 -0.04
N ALA A 377 25.38 30.09 0.18
CA ALA A 377 26.68 30.72 0.02
C ALA A 377 26.93 31.22 -1.41
N ASN A 378 26.53 30.44 -2.42
CA ASN A 378 26.61 30.86 -3.82
C ASN A 378 25.68 32.05 -4.12
N LEU A 379 24.47 32.04 -3.55
CA LEU A 379 23.53 33.15 -3.68
C LEU A 379 24.08 34.43 -3.02
N ASP A 380 24.65 34.31 -1.82
CA ASP A 380 25.22 35.45 -1.10
C ASP A 380 26.45 36.01 -1.83
N SER A 381 27.29 35.15 -2.39
CA SER A 381 28.41 35.56 -3.26
C SER A 381 27.93 36.27 -4.52
N CYS A 382 26.85 35.81 -5.14
CA CYS A 382 26.25 36.49 -6.29
C CYS A 382 25.70 37.88 -5.92
N LYS A 383 25.07 38.01 -4.74
CA LYS A 383 24.58 39.29 -4.23
C LYS A 383 25.72 40.27 -3.93
N SER A 384 26.85 39.78 -3.39
CA SER A 384 27.98 40.63 -3.01
C SER A 384 28.86 41.05 -4.20
N THR A 385 28.91 40.25 -5.27
CA THR A 385 29.71 40.55 -6.48
C THR A 385 29.03 41.54 -7.44
N GLY A 386 27.89 42.12 -7.06
CA GLY A 386 27.32 43.24 -7.80
C GLY A 386 26.76 42.86 -9.17
N SER A 387 26.23 41.63 -9.35
CA SER A 387 25.35 41.32 -10.50
C SER A 387 23.96 41.98 -10.35
N ALA A 388 23.92 43.18 -9.76
CA ALA A 388 22.80 44.09 -9.79
C ALA A 388 22.64 44.67 -11.20
N GLY A 389 22.25 43.82 -12.15
CA GLY A 389 21.70 44.25 -13.43
C GLY A 389 20.31 44.84 -13.18
N LYS A 390 20.28 46.17 -13.00
CA LYS A 390 19.14 47.11 -13.11
C LYS A 390 17.79 46.66 -12.52
N ALA A 391 17.41 47.38 -11.46
CA ALA A 391 16.01 47.60 -11.08
C ALA A 391 15.16 47.95 -12.31
N GLY A 392 14.23 47.07 -12.66
CA GLY A 392 13.07 47.36 -13.48
C GLY A 392 11.87 47.48 -12.57
N THR A 393 11.52 48.73 -12.25
CA THR A 393 10.18 49.27 -11.93
C THR A 393 9.13 48.32 -11.34
N GLU A 394 8.71 48.65 -10.12
CA GLU A 394 7.38 48.34 -9.60
C GLU A 394 6.33 48.57 -10.70
N SER A 395 5.61 47.50 -11.05
CA SER A 395 4.35 47.57 -11.77
C SER A 395 3.33 46.78 -10.97
N THR A 396 2.41 47.53 -10.39
CA THR A 396 1.15 47.08 -9.84
C THR A 396 0.35 46.35 -10.93
N ALA A 397 0.28 45.03 -10.82
CA ALA A 397 -0.68 44.22 -11.57
C ALA A 397 -1.15 43.05 -10.68
N GLU A 398 -2.20 43.34 -9.92
CA GLU A 398 -3.12 42.36 -9.34
C GLU A 398 -3.87 41.66 -10.48
N ALA A 399 -3.79 40.32 -10.57
CA ALA A 399 -4.79 39.45 -11.22
C ALA A 399 -4.52 37.97 -10.84
N PRO A 400 -5.53 37.08 -10.89
CA PRO A 400 -6.49 36.85 -9.84
C PRO A 400 -6.21 35.52 -9.10
N ILE A 401 -6.60 35.48 -7.82
CA ILE A 401 -6.71 34.23 -7.07
C ILE A 401 -7.89 33.44 -7.66
N GLU A 402 -7.60 32.37 -8.40
CA GLU A 402 -8.62 31.35 -8.66
C GLU A 402 -8.93 30.61 -7.36
N LYS A 403 -10.14 30.87 -6.85
CA LYS A 403 -10.83 29.99 -5.91
C LYS A 403 -11.01 28.63 -6.57
N GLY A 404 -10.36 27.60 -6.04
CA GLY A 404 -10.56 26.23 -6.47
C GLY A 404 -10.15 25.20 -5.42
N ALA A 405 -11.12 24.82 -4.58
CA ALA A 405 -11.18 23.58 -3.81
C ALA A 405 -10.12 23.34 -2.71
N MET A 406 -10.48 23.80 -1.51
CA MET A 406 -10.08 23.22 -0.24
C MET A 406 -10.49 21.74 -0.20
N THR A 407 -9.53 20.80 -0.18
CA THR A 407 -9.81 19.40 0.18
C THR A 407 -8.91 18.94 1.33
N ALA A 408 -9.58 18.68 2.47
CA ALA A 408 -9.21 17.90 3.64
C ALA A 408 -7.72 17.86 4.05
N ARG A 409 -7.34 18.77 4.95
CA ARG A 409 -6.21 18.58 5.86
C ARG A 409 -6.50 17.31 6.69
N ALA A 410 -5.59 16.34 6.71
CA ALA A 410 -5.67 15.24 7.67
C ALA A 410 -5.79 15.83 9.08
N ALA A 411 -6.88 15.53 9.77
CA ALA A 411 -7.14 16.02 11.12
C ALA A 411 -6.08 15.42 12.08
N GLU A 412 -5.24 16.28 12.68
CA GLU A 412 -4.28 15.88 13.71
C GLU A 412 -5.04 15.40 14.95
N VAL A 413 -4.81 14.14 15.37
CA VAL A 413 -5.55 13.54 16.48
C VAL A 413 -4.67 13.46 17.73
N LEU A 414 -5.09 14.14 18.80
CA LEU A 414 -4.58 13.91 20.15
C LEU A 414 -5.22 12.64 20.71
N VAL A 415 -4.44 11.70 21.25
CA VAL A 415 -4.93 10.52 22.00
C VAL A 415 -4.63 10.70 23.48
N GLU A 416 -5.62 10.49 24.33
CA GLU A 416 -5.58 10.72 25.77
C GLU A 416 -5.88 9.44 26.54
N PRO A 417 -4.85 8.69 26.95
CA PRO A 417 -5.02 7.53 27.81
C PRO A 417 -5.63 7.93 29.17
N GLY A 418 -6.48 7.07 29.72
CA GLY A 418 -7.05 7.26 31.05
C GLY A 418 -7.91 8.51 31.17
N THR A 419 -8.61 8.89 30.10
CA THR A 419 -9.40 10.12 29.99
C THR A 419 -10.76 9.83 29.38
N ASN A 420 -11.82 10.30 30.05
CA ASN A 420 -13.17 10.37 29.51
C ASN A 420 -13.50 11.81 29.14
N ARG A 421 -13.95 12.07 27.92
CA ARG A 421 -14.57 13.35 27.53
C ARG A 421 -16.09 13.19 27.55
N GLY A 422 -16.73 13.25 28.72
CA GLY A 422 -18.17 12.96 28.83
C GLY A 422 -19.06 14.02 28.18
N GLY A 423 -20.03 13.59 27.35
CA GLY A 423 -21.04 14.47 26.73
C GLY A 423 -20.77 14.82 25.25
N SER A 424 -21.70 15.58 24.65
CA SER A 424 -21.71 15.93 23.22
C SER A 424 -21.66 14.73 22.26
N ASP A 425 -22.08 13.55 22.73
CA ASP A 425 -22.12 12.33 21.95
C ASP A 425 -23.26 12.38 20.93
N TYR A 426 -22.96 12.11 19.65
CA TYR A 426 -23.97 12.07 18.59
C TYR A 426 -24.06 10.70 17.90
N ARG A 427 -23.04 9.86 18.07
CA ARG A 427 -23.00 8.52 17.52
C ARG A 427 -22.16 7.59 18.40
N ASN A 428 -22.59 6.35 18.54
CA ASN A 428 -21.83 5.32 19.26
C ASN A 428 -21.93 3.95 18.58
N PHE A 429 -21.02 3.04 18.91
CA PHE A 429 -21.01 1.65 18.42
C PHE A 429 -20.16 0.72 19.30
N GLU A 430 -20.41 -0.59 19.22
CA GLU A 430 -19.54 -1.63 19.82
C GLU A 430 -18.35 -1.96 18.92
N VAL A 431 -17.18 -2.19 19.51
CA VAL A 431 -16.00 -2.69 18.80
C VAL A 431 -15.99 -4.22 18.83
N GLY A 432 -15.83 -4.88 17.68
CA GLY A 432 -15.85 -6.34 17.56
C GLY A 432 -14.58 -7.03 18.08
N ASN A 433 -14.71 -8.23 18.67
CA ASN A 433 -13.58 -9.00 19.24
C ASN A 433 -12.56 -9.52 18.20
N ALA A 434 -12.88 -9.50 16.90
CA ALA A 434 -11.94 -9.89 15.83
C ALA A 434 -10.96 -8.75 15.44
N ASP A 435 -11.14 -7.55 15.99
CA ASP A 435 -10.38 -6.33 15.69
C ASP A 435 -9.31 -5.99 16.74
N LEU A 436 -8.94 -6.94 17.61
CA LEU A 436 -7.94 -6.75 18.65
C LEU A 436 -6.51 -6.68 18.07
N ARG A 437 -6.16 -5.50 17.52
CA ARG A 437 -4.78 -4.98 17.49
C ARG A 437 -4.38 -4.53 18.90
N ASP A 438 -3.09 -4.29 19.13
CA ASP A 438 -2.54 -3.75 20.40
C ASP A 438 -3.04 -2.33 20.78
N GLN A 439 -3.97 -1.72 20.02
CA GLN A 439 -4.55 -0.38 20.23
C GLN A 439 -6.04 -0.30 19.76
N PRO A 440 -6.99 -0.93 20.48
CA PRO A 440 -8.41 -1.03 20.08
C PRO A 440 -9.14 0.33 20.01
N GLU A 441 -8.64 1.35 20.69
CA GLU A 441 -9.15 2.73 20.67
C GLU A 441 -9.06 3.39 19.28
N LEU A 442 -8.17 2.91 18.41
CA LEU A 442 -8.00 3.44 17.04
C LEU A 442 -9.25 3.25 16.18
N ASN A 443 -10.15 2.34 16.54
CA ASN A 443 -11.43 2.18 15.85
C ASN A 443 -12.35 3.39 16.05
N CYS A 444 -12.35 3.98 17.25
CA CYS A 444 -13.10 5.20 17.52
C CYS A 444 -12.48 6.39 16.77
N GLN A 445 -11.15 6.47 16.74
CA GLN A 445 -10.42 7.47 15.97
C GLN A 445 -10.74 7.39 14.47
N ALA A 446 -10.65 6.20 13.87
CA ALA A 446 -10.90 6.02 12.45
C ALA A 446 -12.35 6.36 12.07
N ALA A 447 -13.32 6.02 12.93
CA ALA A 447 -14.71 6.40 12.74
C ALA A 447 -14.90 7.92 12.84
N CYS A 448 -14.24 8.57 13.80
CA CYS A 448 -14.25 10.03 13.94
C CYS A 448 -13.58 10.74 12.76
N GLN A 449 -12.47 10.20 12.22
CA GLN A 449 -11.75 10.78 11.08
C GLN A 449 -12.56 10.76 9.78
N LYS A 450 -13.40 9.74 9.62
CA LYS A 450 -14.27 9.59 8.45
C LYS A 450 -15.56 10.41 8.55
N ASP A 451 -15.84 11.00 9.73
CA ASP A 451 -17.06 11.75 9.99
C ASP A 451 -16.75 13.23 10.21
N GLY A 452 -17.09 14.08 9.24
CA GLY A 452 -16.80 15.52 9.28
C GLY A 452 -17.45 16.28 10.45
N GLN A 453 -18.48 15.70 11.08
CA GLN A 453 -19.12 16.26 12.28
C GLN A 453 -18.32 15.95 13.55
N CYS A 454 -17.43 14.95 13.51
CA CYS A 454 -16.68 14.51 14.67
C CYS A 454 -15.55 15.47 15.03
N LYS A 455 -15.57 15.99 16.25
CA LYS A 455 -14.51 16.83 16.82
C LYS A 455 -13.71 16.13 17.92
N ALA A 456 -14.32 15.14 18.58
CA ALA A 456 -13.68 14.29 19.57
C ALA A 456 -14.31 12.89 19.60
N TRP A 457 -13.63 11.94 20.23
CA TRP A 457 -14.14 10.60 20.46
C TRP A 457 -13.72 10.08 21.84
N THR A 458 -14.45 9.09 22.36
CA THR A 458 -14.08 8.35 23.58
C THR A 458 -14.28 6.86 23.35
N TYR A 459 -13.21 6.10 23.55
CA TYR A 459 -13.18 4.65 23.68
C TYR A 459 -13.36 4.27 25.14
N VAL A 460 -14.35 3.42 25.41
CA VAL A 460 -14.62 2.83 26.72
C VAL A 460 -14.18 1.37 26.68
N LYS A 461 -13.31 0.97 27.60
CA LYS A 461 -12.75 -0.39 27.66
C LYS A 461 -13.86 -1.45 27.87
N PRO A 462 -13.65 -2.69 27.39
CA PRO A 462 -14.53 -3.81 27.70
C PRO A 462 -14.68 -3.99 29.22
N GLY A 463 -15.86 -4.43 29.65
CA GLY A 463 -16.20 -4.65 31.06
C GLY A 463 -16.73 -3.41 31.80
N VAL A 464 -16.69 -2.21 31.19
CA VAL A 464 -17.20 -0.98 31.82
C VAL A 464 -18.66 -0.70 31.44
N GLN A 465 -18.98 -0.74 30.15
CA GLN A 465 -20.35 -0.50 29.63
C GLN A 465 -20.98 -1.75 28.99
N GLY A 466 -20.30 -2.89 29.07
CA GLY A 466 -20.70 -4.15 28.46
C GLY A 466 -19.50 -5.08 28.26
N PRO A 467 -19.71 -6.33 27.82
CA PRO A 467 -18.61 -7.28 27.59
C PRO A 467 -17.68 -6.89 26.44
N LYS A 468 -18.10 -5.97 25.56
CA LYS A 468 -17.29 -5.40 24.49
C LYS A 468 -16.93 -3.94 24.76
N ALA A 469 -15.93 -3.43 24.06
CA ALA A 469 -15.59 -2.02 24.12
C ALA A 469 -16.63 -1.17 23.36
N HIS A 470 -16.79 0.08 23.78
CA HIS A 470 -17.71 1.04 23.16
C HIS A 470 -16.99 2.29 22.68
N CYS A 471 -17.35 2.76 21.48
CA CYS A 471 -16.90 4.03 20.93
C CYS A 471 -18.01 5.07 20.98
N TRP A 472 -17.68 6.29 21.39
CA TRP A 472 -18.58 7.45 21.44
C TRP A 472 -17.98 8.62 20.65
N LEU A 473 -18.59 8.99 19.53
CA LEU A 473 -18.19 10.12 18.68
C LEU A 473 -18.93 11.39 19.08
N LYS A 474 -18.22 12.53 19.05
CA LYS A 474 -18.71 13.80 19.61
C LYS A 474 -18.65 14.96 18.64
N THR A 475 -19.66 15.83 18.69
CA THR A 475 -19.76 17.04 17.84
C THR A 475 -18.97 18.23 18.37
N ALA A 476 -18.50 18.15 19.61
CA ALA A 476 -17.66 19.16 20.25
C ALA A 476 -16.45 18.49 20.92
N VAL A 477 -15.63 19.28 21.60
CA VAL A 477 -14.57 18.79 22.49
C VAL A 477 -15.02 19.01 23.94
N PRO A 478 -15.71 18.04 24.58
CA PRO A 478 -16.10 18.15 25.98
C PRO A 478 -14.89 18.24 26.90
N ALA A 479 -15.13 18.74 28.12
CA ALA A 479 -14.12 18.80 29.16
C ALA A 479 -13.55 17.39 29.43
N ALA A 480 -12.22 17.30 29.47
CA ALA A 480 -11.52 16.08 29.81
C ALA A 480 -11.67 15.77 31.30
N GLN A 481 -12.05 14.54 31.63
CA GLN A 481 -12.12 14.01 32.98
C GLN A 481 -11.17 12.82 33.10
N ALA A 482 -10.27 12.86 34.08
CA ALA A 482 -9.38 11.72 34.36
C ALA A 482 -10.22 10.49 34.73
N ASN A 483 -10.11 9.43 33.94
CA ASN A 483 -10.81 8.18 34.16
C ASN A 483 -10.13 7.01 33.43
N ASN A 484 -9.57 6.07 34.20
CA ASN A 484 -8.85 4.90 33.68
C ASN A 484 -9.72 3.93 32.87
N CYS A 485 -11.05 4.08 32.87
CA CYS A 485 -11.97 3.32 32.01
C CYS A 485 -11.73 3.54 30.52
N CYS A 486 -11.16 4.69 30.18
CA CYS A 486 -11.44 5.29 28.90
C CYS A 486 -10.18 5.88 28.26
N VAL A 487 -10.18 5.91 26.93
CA VAL A 487 -9.19 6.61 26.12
C VAL A 487 -9.96 7.56 25.22
N SER A 488 -9.61 8.85 25.21
CA SER A 488 -10.30 9.84 24.37
C SER A 488 -9.38 10.37 23.29
N GLY A 489 -9.94 11.05 22.29
CA GLY A 489 -9.13 11.82 21.36
C GLY A 489 -9.82 13.02 20.75
N VAL A 490 -9.01 14.00 20.31
CA VAL A 490 -9.45 15.28 19.74
C VAL A 490 -8.79 15.54 18.39
N MET A 491 -9.62 15.91 17.42
CA MET A 491 -9.28 15.93 15.99
C MET A 491 -8.52 17.19 15.53
N THR A 492 -8.30 18.16 16.41
CA THR A 492 -7.64 19.43 16.07
C THR A 492 -6.30 19.65 16.78
N GLY A 493 -5.92 18.78 17.72
CA GLY A 493 -4.72 18.93 18.56
C GLY A 493 -4.72 20.14 19.50
N VAL A 494 -5.82 20.90 19.59
CA VAL A 494 -5.98 22.12 20.40
C VAL A 494 -7.10 21.94 21.41
N GLU A 495 -6.86 22.36 22.65
CA GLU A 495 -7.72 22.17 23.81
C GLU A 495 -8.05 23.49 24.51
N PRO A 496 -9.14 24.15 24.11
CA PRO A 496 -9.60 25.38 24.76
C PRO A 496 -10.00 25.12 26.22
N GLY A 497 -9.61 26.01 27.13
CA GLY A 497 -10.00 25.95 28.55
C GLY A 497 -9.28 24.87 29.36
N ILE A 498 -8.15 24.38 28.86
CA ILE A 498 -7.33 23.35 29.50
C ILE A 498 -5.96 23.91 29.83
N ASN A 499 -5.53 23.67 31.07
CA ASN A 499 -4.15 23.82 31.52
C ASN A 499 -3.53 22.42 31.67
N ARG A 500 -2.43 22.15 30.97
CA ARG A 500 -1.61 20.96 31.20
C ARG A 500 -0.44 21.32 32.12
N ALA A 501 -0.71 21.54 33.40
CA ALA A 501 0.30 22.04 34.34
C ALA A 501 1.47 21.07 34.54
N GLY A 502 2.70 21.59 34.56
CA GLY A 502 3.92 20.82 34.79
C GLY A 502 4.68 20.46 33.50
N SER A 503 5.86 19.86 33.67
CA SER A 503 6.80 19.52 32.58
C SER A 503 7.25 20.71 31.72
N ASP A 504 7.07 21.94 32.20
CA ASP A 504 7.47 23.16 31.51
C ASP A 504 9.00 23.27 31.46
N TYR A 505 9.58 23.53 30.27
CA TYR A 505 11.03 23.71 30.10
C TYR A 505 11.39 25.03 29.42
N ARG A 506 10.43 25.68 28.76
CA ARG A 506 10.63 26.97 28.11
C ARG A 506 9.32 27.75 28.09
N ASN A 507 9.40 29.06 28.25
CA ASN A 507 8.25 29.94 28.07
C ASN A 507 8.64 31.24 27.36
N PHE A 508 7.65 31.90 26.76
CA PHE A 508 7.82 33.20 26.12
C PHE A 508 6.47 33.94 26.04
N GLU A 509 6.53 35.26 25.86
CA GLU A 509 5.35 36.10 25.72
C GLU A 509 4.84 36.13 24.28
N ILE A 510 3.53 36.20 24.14
CA ILE A 510 2.81 36.42 22.88
C ILE A 510 2.03 37.71 23.04
N GLY A 511 2.27 38.67 22.14
CA GLY A 511 1.67 40.00 22.22
C GLY A 511 0.14 39.92 22.31
N SER A 512 -0.46 40.80 23.11
CA SER A 512 -1.91 40.85 23.33
C SER A 512 -2.72 41.09 22.04
N THR A 513 -2.09 41.64 21.01
CA THR A 513 -2.68 41.91 19.69
C THR A 513 -2.33 40.86 18.63
N THR A 514 -1.57 39.81 18.97
CA THR A 514 -1.18 38.76 18.02
C THR A 514 -2.41 37.98 17.55
N PRO A 515 -2.71 37.95 16.24
CA PRO A 515 -3.77 37.10 15.70
C PRO A 515 -3.46 35.62 15.97
N GLN A 516 -4.44 34.86 16.48
CA GLN A 516 -4.32 33.43 16.77
C GLN A 516 -3.12 33.09 17.67
N PRO A 517 -3.11 33.57 18.93
CA PRO A 517 -1.97 33.40 19.82
C PRO A 517 -1.71 31.93 20.16
N ASP A 518 -2.73 31.08 20.15
CA ASP A 518 -2.67 29.64 20.34
C ASP A 518 -1.90 28.95 19.20
N MET A 519 -2.12 29.39 17.94
CA MET A 519 -1.35 28.93 16.79
C MET A 519 0.12 29.32 16.88
N SER A 520 0.44 30.49 17.42
CA SER A 520 1.82 30.93 17.65
C SER A 520 2.53 30.05 18.71
N CYS A 521 1.83 29.71 19.79
CA CYS A 521 2.34 28.81 20.83
C CYS A 521 2.54 27.38 20.30
N ARG A 522 1.57 26.88 19.52
CA ARG A 522 1.67 25.62 18.78
C ARG A 522 2.87 25.58 17.83
N ALA A 523 3.04 26.61 17.01
CA ALA A 523 4.12 26.66 16.03
C ALA A 523 5.50 26.65 16.70
N ALA A 524 5.64 27.29 17.87
CA ALA A 524 6.87 27.22 18.65
C ALA A 524 7.14 25.82 19.18
N CYS A 525 6.11 25.12 19.68
CA CYS A 525 6.24 23.73 20.11
C CYS A 525 6.61 22.81 18.94
N GLN A 526 5.97 22.97 17.77
CA GLN A 526 6.22 22.14 16.59
C GLN A 526 7.65 22.26 16.05
N LYS A 527 8.26 23.44 16.18
CA LYS A 527 9.65 23.71 15.78
C LYS A 527 10.70 23.23 16.79
N ASP A 528 10.29 22.89 18.01
CA ASP A 528 11.18 22.51 19.09
C ASP A 528 11.15 20.99 19.30
N ALA A 529 12.28 20.32 19.03
CA ALA A 529 12.44 18.87 19.14
C ALA A 529 12.07 18.32 20.52
N GLN A 530 12.33 19.10 21.56
CA GLN A 530 12.10 18.74 22.97
C GLN A 530 10.64 18.94 23.39
N CYS A 531 9.85 19.71 22.62
CA CYS A 531 8.46 19.97 22.93
C CYS A 531 7.58 18.75 22.62
N LYS A 532 6.78 18.34 23.60
CA LYS A 532 5.71 17.33 23.49
C LYS A 532 4.33 17.95 23.69
N ALA A 533 4.23 19.03 24.48
CA ALA A 533 3.00 19.80 24.66
C ALA A 533 3.26 21.28 24.89
N TRP A 534 2.21 22.08 24.75
CA TRP A 534 2.24 23.51 25.03
C TRP A 534 0.97 23.96 25.76
N THR A 535 1.08 25.04 26.54
CA THR A 535 -0.06 25.75 27.13
C THR A 535 0.12 27.24 26.92
N LEU A 536 -0.84 27.85 26.24
CA LEU A 536 -0.99 29.29 26.17
C LEU A 536 -1.90 29.78 27.30
N VAL A 537 -1.34 30.58 28.19
CA VAL A 537 -2.09 31.36 29.16
C VAL A 537 -2.56 32.66 28.51
N LYS A 538 -3.85 32.99 28.65
CA LYS A 538 -4.46 34.18 28.04
C LYS A 538 -3.84 35.48 28.59
N PRO A 539 -3.82 36.57 27.80
CA PRO A 539 -3.49 37.90 28.28
C PRO A 539 -4.33 38.28 29.51
N GLY A 540 -3.72 38.97 30.47
CA GLY A 540 -4.34 39.40 31.71
C GLY A 540 -4.27 38.40 32.87
N VAL A 541 -3.82 37.15 32.64
CA VAL A 541 -3.70 36.14 33.71
C VAL A 541 -2.28 36.09 34.31
N GLN A 542 -1.24 36.05 33.48
CA GLN A 542 0.17 36.00 33.88
C GLN A 542 0.98 37.22 33.39
N GLY A 543 0.28 38.34 33.18
CA GLY A 543 0.82 39.58 32.64
C GLY A 543 -0.11 40.18 31.57
N PRO A 544 0.21 41.37 31.04
CA PRO A 544 -0.59 42.04 30.02
C PRO A 544 -0.59 41.32 28.66
N ASN A 545 0.44 40.50 28.40
CA ASN A 545 0.57 39.64 27.21
C ASN A 545 0.15 38.20 27.52
N GLY A 546 -0.14 37.42 26.47
CA GLY A 546 -0.29 35.97 26.61
C GLY A 546 1.05 35.32 26.91
N ARG A 547 1.07 34.20 27.62
CA ARG A 547 2.31 33.46 27.94
C ARG A 547 2.22 32.03 27.45
N CYS A 548 3.12 31.66 26.54
CA CYS A 548 3.24 30.31 26.03
C CYS A 548 4.25 29.51 26.85
N TRP A 549 3.86 28.32 27.28
CA TRP A 549 4.68 27.38 28.04
C TRP A 549 4.86 26.08 27.25
N LEU A 550 6.10 25.78 26.84
CA LEU A 550 6.48 24.55 26.15
C LEU A 550 6.92 23.47 27.15
N LYS A 551 6.52 22.22 26.88
CA LYS A 551 6.61 21.11 27.83
C LYS A 551 7.31 19.88 27.26
N THR A 552 8.07 19.17 28.08
CA THR A 552 8.82 17.96 27.71
C THR A 552 7.99 16.67 27.70
N ALA A 553 6.77 16.73 28.22
CA ALA A 553 5.81 15.64 28.22
C ALA A 553 4.42 16.18 27.87
N VAL A 554 3.39 15.32 27.87
CA VAL A 554 1.98 15.72 27.82
C VAL A 554 1.39 15.56 29.24
N PRO A 555 1.39 16.61 30.08
CA PRO A 555 0.86 16.51 31.43
C PRO A 555 -0.63 16.21 31.47
N VAL A 556 -1.09 15.74 32.63
CA VAL A 556 -2.51 15.54 32.90
C VAL A 556 -3.28 16.85 32.67
N ALA A 557 -4.39 16.75 31.95
CA ALA A 557 -5.24 17.90 31.68
C ALA A 557 -5.97 18.35 32.96
N SER A 558 -5.94 19.65 33.23
CA SER A 558 -6.72 20.29 34.28
C SER A 558 -7.63 21.35 33.66
N VAL A 559 -8.90 21.36 34.06
CA VAL A 559 -9.88 22.34 33.59
C VAL A 559 -9.49 23.71 34.12
N ASN A 560 -9.18 24.63 33.22
CA ASN A 560 -8.93 26.02 33.57
C ASN A 560 -9.14 26.94 32.37
N ASN A 561 -10.18 27.77 32.44
CA ASN A 561 -10.53 28.73 31.39
C ASN A 561 -9.49 29.83 31.17
N CYS A 562 -8.44 29.90 31.99
CA CYS A 562 -7.28 30.77 31.77
C CYS A 562 -6.53 30.47 30.47
N CYS A 563 -6.64 29.25 29.96
CA CYS A 563 -5.58 28.68 29.16
C CYS A 563 -6.11 27.82 28.02
N THR A 564 -5.32 27.74 26.96
CA THR A 564 -5.52 26.82 25.84
C THR A 564 -4.28 25.96 25.72
N SER A 565 -4.43 24.64 25.61
CA SER A 565 -3.29 23.72 25.49
C SER A 565 -3.30 23.00 24.14
N GLY A 566 -2.21 22.31 23.82
CA GLY A 566 -2.13 21.38 22.70
C GLY A 566 -0.88 20.52 22.78
N SER A 567 -0.80 19.48 21.96
CA SER A 567 0.38 18.61 21.84
C SER A 567 1.07 18.79 20.48
N ARG A 568 2.32 18.35 20.40
CA ARG A 568 3.10 18.34 19.16
C ARG A 568 2.74 17.15 18.28
#